data_AF-A0A534VV22-F1
#
_entry.id   AF-A0A534VV22-F1
#
_cell.length_a   1.000
_cell.length_b   1.000
_cell.length_c   1.000
_cell.angle_alpha   90.00
_cell.angle_beta   90.00
_cell.angle_gamma   90.00
#
_symmetry.space_group_name_H-M   'P 1'
#
loop_
_entity.id
_entity.type
_entity.pdbx_description
1 polymer ?
#
loop_
_entity_poly.entity_id
_entity_poly.type
_entity_poly.pdbx_seq_one_letter_code
_entity_poly.pdbx_strand_id
1 'polypeptide(L)'
;QANKPGAAQMTGAALGLGAQLGVELPFSLQQESEADHIGLVLMAKAGYDPATAVDFWQRMLAYSKGKEPPAFLSDHPSSEQRIA
;
A
#
# COMPACT_ATOMS: atom_id res chain seq x y z
N GLN A 1 -33.03 -15.29 16.31
CA GLN A 1 -32.31 -14.59 17.40
C GLN A 1 -30.93 -14.24 16.86
N ALA A 2 -30.60 -12.96 16.71
CA ALA A 2 -29.30 -12.55 16.15
C ALA A 2 -28.20 -12.81 17.19
N ASN A 3 -27.22 -13.64 16.82
CA ASN A 3 -26.08 -13.98 17.66
C ASN A 3 -25.18 -12.74 17.79
N LYS A 4 -25.34 -11.98 18.89
CA LYS A 4 -24.49 -10.82 19.16
C LYS A 4 -23.10 -11.35 19.56
N PRO A 5 -22.03 -10.97 18.85
CA PRO A 5 -20.69 -11.45 19.19
C PRO A 5 -20.38 -11.07 20.63
N GLY A 6 -19.92 -12.06 21.40
CA GLY A 6 -19.57 -11.86 22.81
C GLY A 6 -18.41 -10.87 22.93
N ALA A 7 -18.29 -10.19 24.08
CA ALA A 7 -17.28 -9.16 24.32
C ALA A 7 -15.85 -9.62 23.94
N ALA A 8 -15.50 -10.89 24.17
CA ALA A 8 -14.21 -11.46 23.77
C ALA A 8 -13.98 -11.50 22.24
N GLN A 9 -15.01 -11.78 21.44
CA GLN A 9 -14.92 -11.77 19.97
C GLN A 9 -14.77 -10.33 19.44
N MET A 10 -15.46 -9.37 20.05
CA MET A 10 -15.33 -7.95 19.71
C MET A 10 -13.93 -7.42 20.04
N THR A 11 -13.37 -7.79 21.20
CA THR A 11 -12.00 -7.43 21.58
C THR A 11 -10.97 -8.04 20.64
N GLY A 12 -11.12 -9.33 20.27
CA GLY A 12 -10.23 -9.99 19.30
C GLY A 12 -10.26 -9.32 17.93
N ALA A 13 -11.44 -8.99 17.42
CA ALA A 13 -11.59 -8.28 16.15
C ALA A 13 -10.96 -6.88 16.18
N ALA A 14 -11.15 -6.13 17.26
CA ALA A 14 -10.55 -4.80 17.42
C ALA A 14 -9.02 -4.85 17.48
N LEU A 15 -8.45 -5.82 18.21
CA LEU A 15 -7.00 -6.01 18.26
C LEU A 15 -6.42 -6.41 16.90
N GLY A 16 -7.11 -7.28 16.14
CA GLY A 16 -6.72 -7.65 14.79
C GLY A 16 -6.66 -6.44 13.85
N LEU A 17 -7.72 -5.62 13.83
CA LEU A 17 -7.74 -4.38 13.06
C LEU A 17 -6.66 -3.39 13.52
N GLY A 18 -6.42 -3.30 14.84
CA GLY A 18 -5.38 -2.46 15.41
C GLY A 18 -3.97 -2.86 14.98
N ALA A 19 -3.68 -4.16 14.95
CA ALA A 19 -2.39 -4.68 14.46
C ALA A 19 -2.21 -4.45 12.95
N GLN A 20 -3.27 -4.67 12.17
CA GLN A 20 -3.26 -4.50 10.72
C GLN A 20 -3.00 -3.04 10.31
N LEU A 21 -3.66 -2.10 10.97
CA LEU A 21 -3.49 -0.67 10.72
C LEU A 21 -2.23 -0.08 11.36
N GLY A 22 -1.84 -0.56 12.54
CA GLY A 22 -0.76 0.01 13.34
C GLY A 22 0.62 -0.58 13.06
N VAL A 23 0.69 -1.78 12.49
CA VAL A 23 1.96 -2.49 12.25
C VAL A 23 2.08 -2.88 10.78
N GLU A 24 1.16 -3.71 10.27
CA GLU A 24 1.29 -4.26 8.92
C GLU A 24 1.28 -3.17 7.84
N LEU A 25 0.36 -2.22 7.94
CA LEU A 25 0.24 -1.15 6.95
C LEU A 25 1.48 -0.23 6.88
N PRO A 26 2.03 0.29 8.00
CA PRO A 26 3.30 1.03 7.97
C PRO A 26 4.47 0.23 7.38
N PHE A 27 4.59 -1.06 7.70
CA PHE A 27 5.65 -1.90 7.15
C PHE A 27 5.50 -2.11 5.64
N SER A 28 4.28 -2.34 5.15
CA SER A 28 3.99 -2.45 3.72
C SER A 28 4.37 -1.17 2.97
N LEU A 29 4.05 0.02 3.49
CA LEU A 29 4.43 1.29 2.87
C LEU A 29 5.95 1.50 2.81
N GLN A 30 6.69 1.05 3.84
CA GLN A 30 8.16 1.10 3.83
C GLN A 30 8.76 0.15 2.78
N GLN A 31 8.19 -1.05 2.63
CA GLN A 31 8.62 -2.02 1.62
C GLN A 31 8.39 -1.50 0.20
N GLU A 32 7.25 -0.86 -0.08
CA GLU A 32 6.99 -0.22 -1.37
C GLU A 32 7.99 0.91 -1.66
N SER A 33 8.33 1.72 -0.66
CA SER A 33 9.31 2.81 -0.82
C SER A 33 10.72 2.28 -1.13
N GLU A 34 11.12 1.20 -0.46
CA GLU A 34 12.40 0.52 -0.74
C GLU A 34 12.40 -0.12 -2.14
N ALA A 35 11.30 -0.76 -2.51
CA ALA A 35 11.14 -1.36 -3.84
C ALA A 35 11.21 -0.30 -4.94
N ASP A 36 10.57 0.86 -4.76
CA ASP A 36 10.64 1.98 -5.70
C ASP A 36 12.08 2.50 -5.82
N HIS A 37 12.78 2.70 -4.70
CA HIS A 37 14.17 3.14 -4.70
C HIS A 37 15.08 2.17 -5.47
N ILE A 38 15.00 0.87 -5.16
CA ILE A 38 15.78 -0.16 -5.84
C ILE A 38 15.42 -0.22 -7.33
N GLY A 39 14.13 -0.12 -7.65
CA GLY A 39 13.62 -0.08 -9.02
C GLY A 39 14.25 1.04 -9.85
N LEU A 40 14.26 2.27 -9.32
CA LEU A 40 14.87 3.43 -9.99
C LEU A 40 16.38 3.23 -10.23
N VAL A 41 17.09 2.67 -9.24
CA VAL A 41 18.52 2.33 -9.38
C VAL A 41 18.73 1.29 -10.49
N LEU A 42 17.87 0.28 -10.57
CA LEU A 42 17.94 -0.74 -11.61
C LEU A 42 17.60 -0.18 -13.00
N MET A 43 16.60 0.71 -13.10
CA MET A 43 16.28 1.43 -14.34
C MET A 43 17.51 2.20 -14.87
N ALA A 44 18.15 2.99 -14.00
CA ALA A 44 19.35 3.74 -14.35
C ALA A 44 20.48 2.80 -14.81
N LYS A 45 20.72 1.70 -14.09
CA LYS A 45 21.74 0.69 -14.44
C LYS A 45 21.47 0.01 -15.78
N ALA A 46 20.20 -0.16 -16.13
CA ALA A 46 19.78 -0.73 -17.41
C ALA A 46 19.77 0.29 -18.57
N GLY A 47 20.11 1.55 -18.32
CA GLY A 47 20.15 2.62 -19.33
C GLY A 47 18.81 3.28 -19.63
N TYR A 48 17.78 3.01 -18.81
CA TYR A 48 16.51 3.75 -18.85
C TYR A 48 16.61 5.05 -18.06
N ASP A 49 15.79 6.03 -18.42
CA ASP A 49 15.61 7.26 -17.64
C ASP A 49 14.67 7.00 -16.45
N PRO A 50 15.16 7.02 -15.19
CA PRO A 50 14.32 6.78 -14.00
C PRO A 50 13.22 7.83 -13.83
N ALA A 51 13.36 9.04 -14.41
CA ALA A 51 12.34 10.08 -14.30
C ALA A 51 11.01 9.65 -14.94
N THR A 52 11.04 8.71 -15.89
CA THR A 52 9.85 8.15 -16.52
C THR A 52 8.97 7.32 -15.58
N ALA A 53 9.47 6.92 -14.41
CA ALA A 53 8.69 6.21 -13.39
C ALA A 53 7.54 7.06 -12.84
N VAL A 54 7.70 8.39 -12.78
CA VAL A 54 6.65 9.32 -12.33
C VAL A 54 5.42 9.22 -13.22
N ASP A 55 5.61 9.21 -14.54
CA ASP A 55 4.52 9.06 -15.50
C ASP A 55 3.82 7.70 -15.36
N PHE A 56 4.57 6.65 -15.02
CA PHE A 56 4.01 5.33 -14.77
C PHE A 56 3.13 5.31 -13.51
N TRP A 57 3.59 5.88 -12.39
CA TRP A 57 2.79 5.97 -11.16
C TRP A 57 1.55 6.85 -11.34
N GLN A 58 1.65 7.96 -12.07
CA GLN A 58 0.49 8.80 -12.43
C GLN A 58 -0.57 8.02 -13.22
N ARG A 59 -0.15 7.16 -14.16
CA ARG A 59 -1.06 6.29 -14.92
C ARG A 59 -1.71 5.22 -14.04
N MET A 60 -0.97 4.64 -13.08
CA MET A 60 -1.55 3.71 -12.11
C MET A 60 -2.61 4.39 -11.25
N LEU A 61 -2.31 5.57 -10.69
CA LEU A 61 -3.27 6.34 -9.89
C LEU A 61 -4.54 6.68 -10.70
N ALA A 62 -4.36 7.10 -11.96
CA ALA A 62 -5.47 7.40 -12.86
C ALA A 62 -6.31 6.15 -13.21
N TYR A 63 -5.67 4.97 -13.36
CA TYR A 63 -6.36 3.72 -13.64
C TYR A 63 -7.26 3.29 -12.47
N SER A 64 -6.79 3.50 -11.25
CA SER A 64 -7.52 3.18 -10.03
C SER A 64 -8.80 4.01 -9.86
N LYS A 65 -8.92 5.18 -10.50
CA LYS A 65 -10.12 6.05 -10.46
C LYS A 65 -10.62 6.35 -9.03
N GLY A 66 -9.74 6.39 -8.05
CA GLY A 66 -10.10 6.55 -6.63
C GLY A 66 -10.83 5.36 -6.01
N LYS A 67 -10.82 4.18 -6.66
CA LYS A 67 -11.41 2.92 -6.19
C LYS A 67 -10.35 1.92 -5.71
N GLU A 68 -9.23 2.40 -5.20
CA GLU A 68 -8.25 1.49 -4.64
C GLU A 68 -8.84 0.76 -3.43
N PRO A 69 -8.56 -0.54 -3.29
CA PRO A 69 -8.73 -1.18 -2.00
C PRO A 69 -7.98 -0.35 -0.95
N PRO A 70 -8.50 -0.26 0.28
CA PRO A 70 -7.73 0.28 1.39
C PRO A 70 -6.31 -0.29 1.37
N ALA A 71 -5.29 0.52 1.62
CA ALA A 71 -3.89 0.11 1.40
C ALA A 71 -3.48 -1.18 2.13
N PHE A 72 -4.15 -1.55 3.21
CA PHE A 72 -3.94 -2.84 3.92
C PHE A 72 -4.53 -4.08 3.20
N LEU A 73 -5.28 -3.88 2.11
CA LEU A 73 -5.85 -4.91 1.24
C LEU A 73 -5.24 -4.91 -0.17
N SER A 74 -4.27 -4.03 -0.42
CA SER A 74 -3.59 -3.90 -1.70
C SER A 74 -2.21 -4.54 -1.61
N ASP A 75 -1.90 -5.46 -2.52
CA ASP A 75 -0.55 -6.04 -2.61
C ASP A 75 0.51 -4.97 -2.96
N HIS A 76 0.09 -3.94 -3.71
CA HIS A 76 0.89 -2.76 -4.05
C HIS A 76 -0.03 -1.50 -4.10
N PRO A 77 -0.24 -0.79 -2.97
CA PRO A 77 -1.06 0.41 -2.97
C PRO A 77 -0.42 1.50 -3.86
N SER A 78 -1.23 2.18 -4.68
CA SER A 78 -0.76 3.38 -5.37
C SER A 78 -1.00 4.57 -4.44
N SER A 79 0.07 5.00 -3.77
CA SER A 79 0.00 6.17 -2.90
C SER A 79 0.46 7.41 -3.67
N GLU A 80 -0.19 8.54 -3.40
CA GLU A 80 0.28 9.86 -3.85
C GLU A 80 1.72 10.12 -3.39
N GLN A 81 2.15 9.48 -2.30
CA GLN A 81 3.53 9.56 -1.79
C GLN A 81 4.57 8.95 -2.74
N ARG A 82 4.19 8.07 -3.68
CA ARG A 82 5.11 7.54 -4.70
C ARG A 82 5.41 8.54 -5.83
N ILE A 83 4.56 9.57 -5.96
CA ILE A 83 4.66 10.60 -6.99
C ILE A 83 5.41 11.86 -6.47
N ALA A 84 5.49 12.01 -5.14
CA ALA A 84 5.93 13.24 -4.46
C ALA A 84 7.44 13.31 -4.17
#